data_AF-A0A970CZK0-F1
#
_entry.id   AF-A0A970CZK0-F1
#
_cell.length_a   1.000
_cell.length_b   1.000
_cell.length_c   1.000
_cell.angle_alpha   90.00
_cell.angle_beta   90.00
_cell.angle_gamma   90.00
#
_symmetry.space_group_name_H-M   'P 1'
#
loop_
_entity.id
_entity.type
_entity.pdbx_description
1 polymer ?
#
loop_
_entity_poly.entity_id
_entity_poly.type
_entity_poly.pdbx_seq_one_letter_code
_entity_poly.pdbx_strand_id
1 'polypeptide(L)'
;GLPSTEIPLDDKETLKLFNGIEPLKLSEDSGIEMGTFGIPEFGTKFVMQMLKDTEPKTFSDLIRISGLSHGTDVWIGNAKDLVSSGEVPFNKVITTREDIMNTLIQYGVDNKTSFYTMERVRKGKGLEEETEALLREKMIPNWYIDSCNKIKYMFPKAHAVAYVMMSFRIAYYKIYYPLAFYATIFSAKAADFCAEYALKDLNYFINEKKRVEKLGNDATPKEVSTIGILDLLIEMYMRGFKLKKVDIYKSHASKFTIDGGDLLPPFISVDGLGENVALSICEEREKSDFMSKDDLRKRTGVNKTVLDLLDSMGVLNLTETDQLDLFNI
;
A
#
# COMPACT_ATOMS: atom_id res chain seq x y z
N GLY A 1 20.12 -3.02 -4.11
CA GLY A 1 21.03 -1.89 -4.39
C GLY A 1 21.45 -1.24 -3.10
N LEU A 2 20.52 -0.61 -2.39
CA LEU A 2 20.70 -0.07 -1.03
C LEU A 2 20.19 -1.07 0.02
N PRO A 3 20.96 -1.44 1.06
CA PRO A 3 20.44 -2.21 2.19
C PRO A 3 19.39 -1.43 2.96
N SER A 4 18.24 -2.06 3.27
CA SER A 4 17.14 -1.38 3.98
C SER A 4 17.54 -0.91 5.39
N THR A 5 18.52 -1.57 6.00
CA THR A 5 19.09 -1.21 7.31
C THR A 5 19.89 0.09 7.31
N GLU A 6 20.34 0.55 6.15
CA GLU A 6 21.09 1.81 6.01
C GLU A 6 20.18 3.03 5.80
N ILE A 7 18.87 2.82 5.61
CA ILE A 7 17.92 3.93 5.45
C ILE A 7 17.69 4.61 6.81
N PRO A 8 17.94 5.93 6.92
CA PRO A 8 17.69 6.69 8.16
C PRO A 8 16.19 6.74 8.47
N LEU A 9 15.82 6.59 9.75
CA LEU A 9 14.43 6.62 10.22
C LEU A 9 13.96 8.03 10.62
N ASP A 10 14.78 9.04 10.35
CA ASP A 10 14.55 10.46 10.61
C ASP A 10 14.72 11.34 9.35
N ASP A 11 14.74 10.72 8.16
CA ASP A 11 14.76 11.44 6.89
C ASP A 11 13.57 12.40 6.79
N LYS A 12 13.87 13.71 6.69
CA LYS A 12 12.86 14.77 6.76
C LYS A 12 11.88 14.72 5.59
N GLU A 13 12.37 14.45 4.39
CA GLU A 13 11.52 14.36 3.20
C GLU A 13 10.59 13.15 3.28
N THR A 14 11.08 12.02 3.81
CA THR A 14 10.25 10.84 4.08
C THR A 14 9.20 11.12 5.15
N LEU A 15 9.52 11.85 6.22
CA LEU A 15 8.51 12.27 7.21
C LEU A 15 7.44 13.21 6.61
N LYS A 16 7.84 14.16 5.76
CA LYS A 16 6.91 15.06 5.07
C LYS A 16 5.89 14.31 4.21
N LEU A 17 6.25 13.15 3.65
CA LEU A 17 5.35 12.34 2.81
C LEU A 17 4.09 11.90 3.54
N PHE A 18 4.20 11.69 4.86
CA PHE A 18 3.07 11.33 5.71
C PHE A 18 2.14 12.51 6.02
N ASN A 19 2.48 13.72 5.59
CA ASN A 19 1.70 14.94 5.77
C ASN A 19 1.18 15.55 4.45
N GLY A 20 1.56 15.00 3.29
CA GLY A 20 1.13 15.55 2.01
C GLY A 20 1.95 15.05 0.82
N ILE A 21 1.88 15.81 -0.28
CA ILE A 21 2.45 15.42 -1.58
C ILE A 21 3.74 16.16 -1.95
N GLU A 22 4.20 17.14 -1.15
CA GLU A 22 5.39 17.95 -1.44
C GLU A 22 6.60 17.08 -1.84
N PRO A 23 6.95 15.99 -1.13
CA PRO A 23 8.11 15.17 -1.50
C PRO A 23 7.96 14.43 -2.85
N LEU A 24 6.73 14.26 -3.34
CA LEU A 24 6.45 13.64 -4.63
C LEU A 24 6.63 14.60 -5.80
N LYS A 25 6.78 15.90 -5.54
CA LYS A 25 6.93 16.97 -6.54
C LYS A 25 5.76 17.03 -7.52
N LEU A 26 4.57 16.74 -7.01
CA LEU A 26 3.32 16.84 -7.77
C LEU A 26 2.79 18.27 -7.74
N SER A 27 2.04 18.65 -8.78
CA SER A 27 1.27 19.90 -8.77
C SER A 27 0.21 19.88 -7.67
N GLU A 28 -0.07 21.03 -7.07
CA GLU A 28 -1.17 21.20 -6.11
C GLU A 28 -2.53 20.85 -6.74
N ASP A 29 -2.69 21.08 -8.04
CA ASP A 29 -3.90 20.74 -8.81
C ASP A 29 -4.01 19.25 -9.19
N SER A 30 -3.11 18.39 -8.67
CA SER A 30 -3.13 16.94 -8.94
C SER A 30 -4.39 16.24 -8.42
N GLY A 31 -5.09 16.83 -7.45
CA GLY A 31 -6.20 16.18 -6.75
C GLY A 31 -5.76 15.00 -5.85
N ILE A 32 -4.46 14.82 -5.65
CA ILE A 32 -3.88 13.90 -4.67
C ILE A 32 -3.56 14.71 -3.43
N GLU A 33 -4.12 14.32 -2.28
CA GLU A 33 -3.93 15.08 -1.03
C GLU A 33 -2.85 14.46 -0.12
N MET A 34 -2.55 13.17 -0.30
CA MET A 34 -1.66 12.42 0.59
C MET A 34 -0.62 11.63 -0.19
N GLY A 35 0.63 11.65 0.27
CA GLY A 35 1.74 10.95 -0.36
C GLY A 35 1.86 9.46 -0.02
N THR A 36 0.93 8.89 0.74
CA THR A 36 1.06 7.53 1.31
C THR A 36 0.40 6.41 0.52
N PHE A 37 -0.07 6.66 -0.71
CA PHE A 37 -0.56 5.58 -1.59
C PHE A 37 0.47 4.46 -1.74
N GLY A 38 0.03 3.22 -1.58
CA GLY A 38 0.88 2.03 -1.65
C GLY A 38 1.84 1.84 -0.47
N ILE A 39 1.84 2.73 0.54
CA ILE A 39 2.61 2.54 1.77
C ILE A 39 1.82 1.61 2.70
N PRO A 40 2.38 0.48 3.16
CA PRO A 40 1.69 -0.41 4.10
C PRO A 40 1.24 0.34 5.36
N GLU A 41 0.05 0.01 5.86
CA GLU A 41 -0.68 0.69 6.94
C GLU A 41 -1.16 2.11 6.61
N PHE A 42 -0.28 2.95 6.07
CA PHE A 42 -0.54 4.38 5.88
C PHE A 42 -1.28 4.74 4.59
N GLY A 43 -1.43 3.80 3.65
CA GLY A 43 -2.09 4.03 2.36
C GLY A 43 -3.61 3.85 2.35
N THR A 44 -4.22 3.48 3.47
CA THR A 44 -5.69 3.31 3.54
C THR A 44 -6.40 4.65 3.73
N LYS A 45 -7.63 4.81 3.22
CA LYS A 45 -8.42 6.04 3.41
C LYS A 45 -8.56 6.41 4.90
N PHE A 46 -8.76 5.41 5.76
CA PHE A 46 -8.85 5.59 7.20
C PHE A 46 -7.58 6.17 7.81
N VAL A 47 -6.41 5.59 7.52
CA VAL A 47 -5.15 6.06 8.10
C VAL A 47 -4.70 7.37 7.46
N MET A 48 -4.97 7.60 6.18
CA MET A 48 -4.74 8.90 5.54
C MET A 48 -5.55 10.01 6.20
N GLN A 49 -6.79 9.76 6.60
CA GLN A 49 -7.55 10.74 7.39
C GLN A 49 -6.93 10.95 8.77
N MET A 50 -6.46 9.90 9.43
CA MET A 50 -5.78 10.01 10.72
C MET A 50 -4.48 10.81 10.62
N LEU A 51 -3.71 10.64 9.55
CA LEU A 51 -2.50 11.43 9.26
C LEU A 51 -2.84 12.92 9.15
N LYS A 52 -3.92 13.27 8.44
CA LYS A 52 -4.39 14.66 8.34
C LYS A 52 -4.85 15.21 9.69
N ASP A 53 -5.58 14.42 10.47
CA ASP A 53 -6.10 14.82 11.77
C ASP A 53 -4.97 15.05 12.81
N THR A 54 -3.79 14.43 12.61
CA THR A 54 -2.71 14.39 13.63
C THR A 54 -1.41 15.09 13.21
N GLU A 55 -1.20 15.31 11.92
CA GLU A 55 -0.01 15.91 11.31
C GLU A 55 1.33 15.48 11.95
N PRO A 56 1.70 14.18 11.85
CA PRO A 56 2.86 13.64 12.57
C PRO A 56 4.16 14.36 12.21
N LYS A 57 4.98 14.70 13.21
CA LYS A 57 6.26 15.40 13.01
C LYS A 57 7.47 14.49 13.21
N THR A 58 7.29 13.35 13.85
CA THR A 58 8.37 12.43 14.22
C THR A 58 8.07 10.98 13.85
N PHE A 59 9.10 10.14 13.77
CA PHE A 59 8.94 8.69 13.63
C PHE A 59 8.13 8.08 14.79
N SER A 60 8.26 8.63 16.00
CA SER A 60 7.46 8.22 17.15
C SER A 60 5.97 8.53 16.96
N ASP A 61 5.62 9.63 16.29
CA ASP A 61 4.22 9.94 15.98
C ASP A 61 3.64 8.92 15.00
N LEU A 62 4.41 8.47 14.01
CA LEU A 62 3.98 7.42 13.09
C LEU A 62 3.71 6.09 13.83
N ILE A 63 4.56 5.72 14.80
CA ILE A 63 4.35 4.54 15.66
C ILE A 63 3.03 4.67 16.43
N ARG A 64 2.75 5.86 16.96
CA ARG A 64 1.52 6.17 17.69
C ARG A 64 0.29 6.03 16.78
N ILE A 65 0.35 6.58 15.57
CA ILE A 65 -0.71 6.46 14.55
C ILE A 65 -0.96 4.99 14.19
N SER A 66 0.11 4.20 13.98
CA SER A 66 -0.02 2.76 13.73
C SER A 66 -0.72 2.04 14.89
N GLY A 67 -0.38 2.35 16.14
CA GLY A 67 -1.09 1.80 17.30
C GLY A 67 -2.60 2.12 17.30
N LEU A 68 -2.95 3.37 16.94
CA LEU A 68 -4.33 3.84 16.88
C LEU A 68 -5.13 3.24 15.70
N SER A 69 -4.46 2.89 14.60
CA SER A 69 -5.13 2.41 13.39
C SER A 69 -5.52 0.93 13.40
N HIS A 70 -4.94 0.12 14.30
CA HIS A 70 -5.10 -1.33 14.33
C HIS A 70 -6.02 -1.86 15.43
N GLY A 71 -6.73 -0.98 16.15
CA GLY A 71 -7.61 -1.36 17.25
C GLY A 71 -9.04 -0.87 17.09
N THR A 72 -10.00 -1.77 17.34
CA THR A 72 -11.42 -1.41 17.43
C THR A 72 -11.67 -0.53 18.66
N ASP A 73 -12.38 0.58 18.46
CA ASP A 73 -12.68 1.62 19.45
C ASP A 73 -11.43 2.25 20.11
N VAL A 74 -10.31 2.30 19.37
CA VAL A 74 -9.08 2.99 19.80
C VAL A 74 -9.07 4.43 19.30
N TRP A 75 -9.30 4.66 18.01
CA TRP A 75 -9.35 6.01 17.42
C TRP A 75 -10.77 6.58 17.41
N ILE A 76 -11.67 6.02 16.58
CA ILE A 76 -13.05 6.48 16.42
C ILE A 76 -13.84 6.27 17.72
N GLY A 77 -14.54 7.31 18.19
CA GLY A 77 -15.32 7.29 19.44
C GLY A 77 -14.48 7.32 20.72
N ASN A 78 -13.16 7.49 20.59
CA ASN A 78 -12.21 7.46 21.70
C ASN A 78 -11.09 8.49 21.51
N ALA A 79 -9.87 8.09 21.12
CA ALA A 79 -8.73 9.01 21.06
C ALA A 79 -8.92 10.18 20.07
N LYS A 80 -9.71 9.99 19.00
CA LYS A 80 -10.03 11.08 18.06
C LYS A 80 -10.69 12.25 18.77
N ASP A 81 -11.72 11.98 19.56
CA ASP A 81 -12.53 13.03 20.20
C ASP A 81 -11.68 13.81 21.21
N LEU A 82 -10.81 13.11 21.95
CA LEU A 82 -9.88 13.71 22.91
C LEU A 82 -8.85 14.62 22.25
N VAL A 83 -8.35 14.24 21.07
CA VAL A 83 -7.37 15.04 20.32
C VAL A 83 -8.05 16.20 19.61
N SER A 84 -9.18 15.97 18.94
CA SER A 84 -9.91 16.98 18.19
C SER A 84 -10.56 18.05 19.09
N SER A 85 -10.95 17.71 20.32
CA SER A 85 -11.46 18.68 21.30
C SER A 85 -10.36 19.53 21.94
N GLY A 86 -9.09 19.14 21.80
CA GLY A 86 -7.96 19.74 22.50
C GLY A 86 -7.86 19.35 23.98
N GLU A 87 -8.70 18.43 24.47
CA GLU A 87 -8.67 17.96 25.86
C GLU A 87 -7.36 17.22 26.19
N VAL A 88 -6.86 16.41 25.24
CA VAL A 88 -5.63 15.63 25.40
C VAL A 88 -4.72 15.82 24.19
N PRO A 89 -3.46 16.25 24.38
CA PRO A 89 -2.48 16.30 23.30
C PRO A 89 -2.27 14.93 22.64
N PHE A 90 -2.06 14.90 21.32
CA PHE A 90 -1.84 13.67 20.56
C PHE A 90 -0.72 12.79 21.13
N ASN A 91 0.35 13.38 21.69
CA ASN A 91 1.45 12.63 22.30
C ASN A 91 1.13 12.05 23.69
N LYS A 92 -0.07 12.27 24.23
CA LYS A 92 -0.53 11.78 25.54
C LYS A 92 -1.63 10.72 25.50
N VAL A 93 -2.34 10.55 24.39
CA VAL A 93 -3.38 9.51 24.26
C VAL A 93 -2.79 8.09 24.34
N ILE A 94 -3.64 7.10 24.67
CA ILE A 94 -3.25 5.69 24.72
C ILE A 94 -3.15 5.14 23.29
N THR A 95 -1.97 4.70 22.87
CA THR A 95 -1.74 4.23 21.48
C THR A 95 -1.32 2.77 21.41
N THR A 96 -0.69 2.27 22.46
CA THR A 96 -0.21 0.89 22.56
C THR A 96 -0.48 0.36 23.96
N ARG A 97 -0.58 -0.96 24.11
CA ARG A 97 -0.86 -1.55 25.43
C ARG A 97 0.23 -1.18 26.44
N GLU A 98 1.49 -1.07 26.01
CA GLU A 98 2.60 -0.69 26.88
C GLU A 98 2.45 0.75 27.41
N ASP A 99 1.74 1.65 26.70
CA ASP A 99 1.40 2.97 27.25
C ASP A 99 0.54 2.84 28.52
N ILE A 100 -0.33 1.82 28.58
CA ILE A 100 -1.17 1.56 29.75
C ILE A 100 -0.31 1.21 30.95
N MET A 101 0.47 0.15 30.83
CA MET A 101 1.34 -0.32 31.91
C MET A 101 2.29 0.78 32.37
N ASN A 102 2.96 1.47 31.45
CA ASN A 102 3.93 2.51 31.79
C ASN A 102 3.29 3.71 32.47
N THR A 103 2.11 4.15 32.00
CA THR A 103 1.40 5.26 32.63
C THR A 103 0.97 4.89 34.05
N LEU A 104 0.38 3.70 34.26
CA LEU A 104 -0.02 3.27 35.59
C LEU A 104 1.16 3.22 36.57
N ILE A 105 2.31 2.71 36.14
CA ILE A 105 3.55 2.72 36.93
C ILE A 105 4.01 4.15 37.25
N GLN A 106 3.93 5.08 36.29
CA GLN A 106 4.26 6.49 36.52
C GLN A 106 3.37 7.16 37.57
N TYR A 107 2.10 6.74 37.66
CA TYR A 107 1.16 7.18 38.70
C TYR A 107 1.27 6.38 40.00
N GLY A 108 2.26 5.48 40.13
CA GLY A 108 2.54 4.74 41.36
C GLY A 108 1.60 3.57 41.62
N VAL A 109 1.00 3.00 40.57
CA VAL A 109 0.36 1.67 40.61
C VAL A 109 1.45 0.61 40.52
N ASP A 110 1.34 -0.48 41.28
CA ASP A 110 2.37 -1.52 41.27
C ASP A 110 2.46 -2.27 39.93
N ASN A 111 3.59 -2.90 39.66
CA ASN A 111 3.87 -3.57 38.39
C ASN A 111 2.87 -4.69 38.07
N LYS A 112 2.41 -5.43 39.08
CA LYS A 112 1.51 -6.58 38.89
C LYS A 112 0.14 -6.07 38.46
N THR A 113 -0.42 -5.12 39.21
CA THR A 113 -1.70 -4.49 38.86
C THR A 113 -1.63 -3.81 37.50
N SER A 114 -0.59 -3.01 37.25
CA SER A 114 -0.40 -2.32 35.96
C SER A 114 -0.35 -3.28 34.76
N PHE A 115 0.35 -4.41 34.90
CA PHE A 115 0.41 -5.45 33.88
C PHE A 115 -0.94 -6.11 33.63
N TYR A 116 -1.67 -6.50 34.69
CA TYR A 116 -2.98 -7.12 34.54
C TYR A 116 -3.99 -6.15 33.93
N THR A 117 -4.00 -4.88 34.36
CA THR A 117 -4.86 -3.85 33.77
C THR A 117 -4.58 -3.68 32.28
N MET A 118 -3.31 -3.56 31.88
CA MET A 118 -2.91 -3.54 30.47
C MET A 118 -3.46 -4.76 29.69
N GLU A 119 -3.23 -5.97 30.19
CA GLU A 119 -3.62 -7.21 29.50
C GLU A 119 -5.14 -7.38 29.41
N ARG A 120 -5.90 -6.81 30.34
CA ARG A 120 -7.37 -6.78 30.28
C ARG A 120 -7.88 -5.78 29.27
N VAL A 121 -7.43 -4.53 29.35
CA VAL A 121 -7.87 -3.44 28.46
C VAL A 121 -7.54 -3.77 27.01
N ARG A 122 -6.33 -4.28 26.71
CA ARG A 122 -5.95 -4.65 25.33
C ARG A 122 -6.78 -5.79 24.73
N LYS A 123 -7.52 -6.54 25.56
CA LYS A 123 -8.45 -7.62 25.17
C LYS A 123 -9.92 -7.19 25.24
N GLY A 124 -10.18 -5.89 25.41
CA GLY A 124 -11.54 -5.35 25.42
C GLY A 124 -12.36 -5.69 26.64
N LYS A 125 -11.71 -6.04 27.76
CA LYS A 125 -12.39 -6.44 29.00
C LYS A 125 -12.66 -5.28 29.95
N GLY A 126 -12.30 -4.05 29.56
CA GLY A 126 -12.39 -2.86 30.41
C GLY A 126 -11.59 -2.99 31.72
N LEU A 127 -11.88 -2.07 32.63
CA LEU A 127 -11.35 -2.03 33.99
C LEU A 127 -12.29 -2.81 34.94
N GLU A 128 -11.71 -3.42 35.97
CA GLU A 128 -12.49 -3.94 37.10
C GLU A 128 -12.85 -2.80 38.05
N GLU A 129 -13.94 -2.93 38.80
CA GLU A 129 -14.38 -1.89 39.73
C GLU A 129 -13.31 -1.54 40.77
N GLU A 130 -12.59 -2.54 41.32
CA GLU A 130 -11.52 -2.27 42.27
C GLU A 130 -10.32 -1.58 41.61
N THR A 131 -10.03 -1.95 40.36
CA THR A 131 -8.96 -1.29 39.59
C THR A 131 -9.33 0.16 39.31
N GLU A 132 -10.57 0.43 38.88
CA GLU A 132 -11.02 1.79 38.60
C GLU A 132 -11.00 2.67 39.85
N ALA A 133 -11.46 2.14 41.00
CA ALA A 133 -11.37 2.85 42.28
C ALA A 133 -9.92 3.20 42.65
N LEU A 134 -8.98 2.25 42.46
CA LEU A 134 -7.56 2.49 42.65
C LEU A 134 -7.02 3.57 41.69
N LEU A 135 -7.41 3.53 40.40
CA LEU A 135 -6.96 4.53 39.43
C LEU A 135 -7.44 5.94 39.83
N ARG A 136 -8.68 6.05 40.32
CA ARG A 136 -9.24 7.31 40.84
C ARG A 136 -8.51 7.79 42.09
N GLU A 137 -8.20 6.88 43.03
CA GLU A 137 -7.41 7.19 44.24
C GLU A 137 -6.01 7.71 43.87
N LYS A 138 -5.39 7.12 42.85
CA LYS A 138 -4.09 7.54 42.30
C LYS A 138 -4.17 8.81 41.45
N MET A 139 -5.33 9.48 41.41
CA MET A 139 -5.56 10.73 40.67
C MET A 139 -5.28 10.59 39.16
N ILE A 140 -5.52 9.40 38.60
CA ILE A 140 -5.46 9.21 37.15
C ILE A 140 -6.64 9.94 36.51
N PRO A 141 -6.44 10.71 35.41
CA PRO A 141 -7.51 11.48 34.79
C PRO A 141 -8.72 10.63 34.35
N ASN A 142 -9.92 11.17 34.50
CA ASN A 142 -11.16 10.48 34.10
C ASN A 142 -11.17 10.07 32.62
N TRP A 143 -10.69 10.95 31.72
CA TRP A 143 -10.61 10.63 30.29
C TRP A 143 -9.81 9.34 30.03
N TYR A 144 -8.79 9.07 30.85
CA TYR A 144 -7.91 7.91 30.71
C TYR A 144 -8.62 6.63 31.11
N ILE A 145 -9.37 6.69 32.22
CA ILE A 145 -10.22 5.60 32.72
C ILE A 145 -11.30 5.28 31.68
N ASP A 146 -12.00 6.32 31.19
CA ASP A 146 -13.04 6.17 30.18
C ASP A 146 -12.47 5.59 28.87
N SER A 147 -11.28 6.04 28.45
CA SER A 147 -10.59 5.50 27.28
C SER A 147 -10.29 4.01 27.45
N CYS A 148 -9.77 3.59 28.61
CA CYS A 148 -9.49 2.19 28.93
C CYS A 148 -10.74 1.29 28.84
N ASN A 149 -11.91 1.81 29.22
CA ASN A 149 -13.17 1.06 29.17
C ASN A 149 -13.74 0.95 27.73
N LYS A 150 -13.39 1.86 26.83
CA LYS A 150 -13.84 1.86 25.42
C LYS A 150 -13.07 0.87 24.55
N ILE A 151 -11.75 0.80 24.69
CA ILE A 151 -10.85 -0.01 23.86
C ILE A 151 -11.33 -1.47 23.79
N LYS A 152 -11.43 -2.03 22.57
CA LYS A 152 -11.78 -3.46 22.37
C LYS A 152 -10.58 -4.33 22.01
N TYR A 153 -9.59 -3.76 21.34
CA TYR A 153 -8.34 -4.42 21.02
C TYR A 153 -7.23 -3.38 20.90
N MET A 154 -6.03 -3.71 21.37
CA MET A 154 -4.88 -2.81 21.24
C MET A 154 -3.58 -3.53 20.89
N PHE A 155 -2.81 -2.90 20.02
CA PHE A 155 -1.57 -3.43 19.48
C PHE A 155 -0.39 -3.28 20.46
N PRO A 156 0.56 -4.24 20.49
CA PRO A 156 1.83 -4.07 21.20
C PRO A 156 2.74 -3.08 20.48
N LYS A 157 3.45 -2.25 21.24
CA LYS A 157 4.38 -1.23 20.73
C LYS A 157 5.47 -1.80 19.83
N ALA A 158 6.02 -2.96 20.19
CA ALA A 158 7.05 -3.62 19.37
C ALA A 158 6.55 -3.96 17.96
N HIS A 159 5.27 -4.34 17.81
CA HIS A 159 4.68 -4.60 16.51
C HIS A 159 4.53 -3.30 15.73
N ALA A 160 3.94 -2.26 16.34
CA ALA A 160 3.82 -0.94 15.71
C ALA A 160 5.19 -0.41 15.22
N VAL A 161 6.24 -0.50 16.04
CA VAL A 161 7.60 -0.11 15.66
C VAL A 161 8.10 -0.90 14.44
N ALA A 162 7.92 -2.22 14.41
CA ALA A 162 8.37 -3.05 13.30
C ALA A 162 7.68 -2.70 11.97
N TYR A 163 6.35 -2.52 12.00
CA TYR A 163 5.56 -2.16 10.83
C TYR A 163 5.91 -0.75 10.34
N VAL A 164 5.94 0.24 11.24
CA VAL A 164 6.29 1.62 10.88
C VAL A 164 7.71 1.72 10.33
N MET A 165 8.67 0.99 10.90
CA MET A 165 10.03 0.94 10.35
C MET A 165 10.05 0.44 8.91
N MET A 166 9.26 -0.59 8.58
CA MET A 166 9.16 -1.10 7.21
C MET A 166 8.45 -0.11 6.29
N SER A 167 7.31 0.45 6.71
CA SER A 167 6.55 1.44 5.94
C SER A 167 7.37 2.69 5.66
N PHE A 168 8.15 3.17 6.64
CA PHE A 168 9.05 4.31 6.48
C PHE A 168 10.13 4.04 5.43
N ARG A 169 10.74 2.86 5.46
CA ARG A 169 11.73 2.45 4.46
C ARG A 169 11.11 2.38 3.07
N ILE A 170 9.91 1.84 2.93
CA ILE A 170 9.19 1.81 1.65
C ILE A 170 8.87 3.23 1.16
N ALA A 171 8.45 4.12 2.07
CA ALA A 171 8.20 5.53 1.77
C ALA A 171 9.46 6.25 1.29
N TYR A 172 10.63 5.95 1.86
CA TYR A 172 11.92 6.43 1.37
C TYR A 172 12.14 6.03 -0.10
N TYR A 173 11.93 4.76 -0.46
CA TYR A 173 12.01 4.34 -1.87
C TYR A 173 11.01 5.06 -2.76
N LYS A 174 9.80 5.34 -2.28
CA LYS A 174 8.79 6.08 -3.06
C LYS A 174 9.28 7.46 -3.48
N ILE A 175 10.04 8.14 -2.64
CA ILE A 175 10.61 9.46 -2.92
C ILE A 175 11.84 9.33 -3.81
N TYR A 176 12.84 8.56 -3.37
CA TYR A 176 14.18 8.57 -3.96
C TYR A 176 14.38 7.58 -5.10
N TYR A 177 13.56 6.53 -5.19
CA TYR A 177 13.61 5.47 -6.20
C TYR A 177 12.21 5.10 -6.72
N PRO A 178 11.47 6.07 -7.28
CA PRO A 178 10.04 5.93 -7.56
C PRO A 178 9.70 4.75 -8.48
N LEU A 179 10.44 4.55 -9.57
CA LEU A 179 10.20 3.41 -10.47
C LEU A 179 10.40 2.06 -9.78
N ALA A 180 11.38 1.94 -8.87
CA ALA A 180 11.59 0.71 -8.09
C ALA A 180 10.45 0.48 -7.09
N PHE A 181 9.93 1.55 -6.48
CA PHE A 181 8.73 1.49 -5.65
C PHE A 181 7.52 1.00 -6.45
N TYR A 182 7.17 1.67 -7.55
CA TYR A 182 6.01 1.31 -8.37
C TYR A 182 6.15 -0.10 -8.95
N ALA A 183 7.32 -0.47 -9.48
CA ALA A 183 7.57 -1.82 -9.98
C ALA A 183 7.34 -2.88 -8.90
N THR A 184 7.80 -2.64 -7.67
CA THR A 184 7.63 -3.59 -6.56
C THR A 184 6.17 -3.72 -6.15
N ILE A 185 5.47 -2.59 -5.97
CA ILE A 185 4.06 -2.58 -5.55
C ILE A 185 3.15 -3.19 -6.62
N PHE A 186 3.35 -2.85 -7.89
CA PHE A 186 2.58 -3.45 -8.98
C PHE A 186 2.92 -4.93 -9.19
N SER A 187 4.18 -5.35 -8.99
CA SER A 187 4.54 -6.77 -9.03
C SER A 187 3.81 -7.58 -7.97
N ALA A 188 3.67 -7.05 -6.74
CA ALA A 188 2.92 -7.70 -5.68
C ALA A 188 1.42 -7.85 -5.97
N LYS A 189 0.90 -7.09 -6.95
CA LYS A 189 -0.50 -7.11 -7.39
C LYS A 189 -0.64 -7.48 -8.87
N ALA A 190 0.38 -8.10 -9.47
CA ALA A 190 0.46 -8.24 -10.92
C ALA A 190 -0.69 -9.07 -11.50
N ALA A 191 -1.17 -10.09 -10.75
CA ALA A 191 -2.30 -10.93 -11.15
C ALA A 191 -3.64 -10.20 -11.13
N ASP A 192 -3.77 -9.12 -10.34
CA ASP A 192 -4.97 -8.27 -10.29
C ASP A 192 -4.85 -7.07 -11.25
N PHE A 193 -3.73 -6.93 -11.96
CA PHE A 193 -3.44 -5.81 -12.85
C PHE A 193 -3.94 -6.09 -14.28
N CYS A 194 -4.32 -5.04 -15.01
CA CYS A 194 -4.75 -5.13 -16.41
C CYS A 194 -3.67 -4.56 -17.35
N ALA A 195 -3.09 -5.40 -18.20
CA ALA A 195 -2.05 -5.01 -19.16
C ALA A 195 -2.52 -3.94 -20.15
N GLU A 196 -3.82 -3.90 -20.48
CA GLU A 196 -4.40 -2.87 -21.36
C GLU A 196 -4.34 -1.46 -20.77
N TYR A 197 -4.05 -1.29 -19.48
CA TYR A 197 -3.72 0.02 -18.90
C TYR A 197 -2.51 0.68 -19.58
N ALA A 198 -1.62 -0.09 -20.18
CA ALA A 198 -0.53 0.45 -21.00
C ALA A 198 -1.00 1.23 -22.24
N LEU A 199 -2.27 1.05 -22.66
CA LEU A 199 -2.88 1.77 -23.77
C LEU A 199 -3.66 3.02 -23.34
N LYS A 200 -3.68 3.32 -22.03
CA LYS A 200 -4.53 4.36 -21.45
C LYS A 200 -3.71 5.55 -21.02
N ASP A 201 -4.39 6.69 -20.93
CA ASP A 201 -3.81 7.95 -20.46
C ASP A 201 -4.27 8.29 -19.04
N LEU A 202 -3.72 9.39 -18.51
CA LEU A 202 -4.06 9.88 -17.17
C LEU A 202 -5.57 10.16 -17.01
N ASN A 203 -6.21 10.71 -18.05
CA ASN A 203 -7.64 11.04 -18.01
C ASN A 203 -8.50 9.80 -17.86
N TYR A 204 -8.16 8.71 -18.55
CA TYR A 204 -8.83 7.43 -18.39
C TYR A 204 -8.78 6.96 -16.93
N PHE A 205 -7.60 6.95 -16.29
CA PHE A 205 -7.48 6.47 -14.91
C PHE A 205 -8.28 7.33 -13.92
N ILE A 206 -8.24 8.66 -14.08
CA ILE A 206 -9.03 9.59 -13.25
C ILE A 206 -10.53 9.32 -13.42
N ASN A 207 -11.00 9.14 -14.65
CA ASN A 207 -12.42 8.91 -14.92
C ASN A 207 -12.87 7.52 -14.43
N GLU A 208 -12.04 6.50 -14.60
CA GLU A 208 -12.35 5.15 -14.13
C GLU A 208 -12.40 5.10 -12.60
N LYS A 209 -11.47 5.76 -11.90
CA LYS A 209 -11.54 5.91 -10.44
C LYS A 209 -12.85 6.58 -10.02
N LYS A 210 -13.21 7.71 -10.64
CA LYS A 210 -14.47 8.42 -10.35
C LYS A 210 -15.71 7.55 -10.62
N ARG A 211 -15.70 6.75 -11.69
CA ARG A 211 -16.77 5.80 -12.02
C ARG A 211 -16.96 4.80 -10.88
N VAL A 212 -15.87 4.15 -10.45
CA VAL A 212 -15.92 3.14 -9.38
C VAL A 212 -16.33 3.77 -8.04
N GLU A 213 -15.80 4.94 -7.69
CA GLU A 213 -16.17 5.63 -6.45
C GLU A 213 -17.65 6.03 -6.43
N LYS A 214 -18.22 6.40 -7.59
CA LYS A 214 -19.65 6.74 -7.71
C LYS A 214 -20.58 5.55 -7.50
N LEU A 215 -20.13 4.33 -7.77
CA LEU A 215 -20.91 3.11 -7.50
C LEU A 215 -21.11 2.89 -6.00
N GLY A 216 -20.20 3.36 -5.14
CA GLY A 216 -20.30 3.20 -3.70
C GLY A 216 -20.47 1.73 -3.31
N ASN A 217 -21.60 1.39 -2.70
CA ASN A 217 -21.91 0.02 -2.26
C ASN A 217 -22.25 -0.94 -3.41
N ASP A 218 -22.52 -0.43 -4.61
CA ASP A 218 -22.83 -1.24 -5.80
C ASP A 218 -21.55 -1.72 -6.53
N ALA A 219 -20.37 -1.25 -6.11
CA ALA A 219 -19.10 -1.65 -6.70
C ALA A 219 -18.77 -3.11 -6.35
N THR A 220 -18.31 -3.87 -7.35
CA THR A 220 -17.85 -5.25 -7.11
C THR A 220 -16.54 -5.27 -6.30
N PRO A 221 -16.22 -6.37 -5.59
CA PRO A 221 -14.94 -6.50 -4.87
C PRO A 221 -13.71 -6.26 -5.75
N LYS A 222 -13.75 -6.67 -7.03
CA LYS A 222 -12.68 -6.45 -8.01
C LYS A 222 -12.56 -4.97 -8.40
N GLU A 223 -13.67 -4.26 -8.57
CA GLU A 223 -13.64 -2.82 -8.83
C GLU A 223 -13.08 -2.05 -7.63
N VAL A 224 -13.51 -2.40 -6.42
CA VAL A 224 -13.00 -1.78 -5.19
C VAL A 224 -11.49 -2.02 -5.03
N SER A 225 -10.99 -3.24 -5.30
CA SER A 225 -9.55 -3.53 -5.21
C SER A 225 -8.74 -2.77 -6.27
N THR A 226 -9.34 -2.48 -7.44
CA THR A 226 -8.73 -1.74 -8.53
C THR A 226 -8.49 -0.27 -8.19
N ILE A 227 -9.28 0.34 -7.27
CA ILE A 227 -9.08 1.74 -6.84
C ILE A 227 -7.63 1.98 -6.40
N GLY A 228 -7.07 1.07 -5.60
CA GLY A 228 -5.69 1.22 -5.11
C GLY A 228 -4.63 1.12 -6.22
N ILE A 229 -4.92 0.40 -7.31
CA ILE A 229 -4.05 0.36 -8.49
C ILE A 229 -4.19 1.67 -9.27
N LEU A 230 -5.42 2.18 -9.46
CA LEU A 230 -5.68 3.44 -10.14
C LEU A 230 -5.04 4.63 -9.41
N ASP A 231 -5.12 4.69 -8.09
CA ASP A 231 -4.47 5.72 -7.27
C ASP A 231 -2.96 5.79 -7.55
N LEU A 232 -2.29 4.62 -7.59
CA LEU A 232 -0.87 4.53 -7.89
C LEU A 232 -0.55 4.85 -9.36
N LEU A 233 -1.42 4.48 -10.30
CA LEU A 233 -1.23 4.81 -11.73
C LEU A 233 -1.37 6.31 -11.99
N ILE A 234 -2.39 6.95 -11.40
CA ILE A 234 -2.60 8.39 -11.47
C ILE A 234 -1.37 9.10 -10.90
N GLU A 235 -0.93 8.72 -9.70
CA GLU A 235 0.25 9.30 -9.06
C GLU A 235 1.51 9.09 -9.92
N MET A 236 1.76 7.87 -10.40
CA MET A 236 2.92 7.55 -11.24
C MET A 236 2.95 8.37 -12.53
N TYR A 237 1.81 8.51 -13.22
CA TYR A 237 1.69 9.29 -14.45
C TYR A 237 1.88 10.79 -14.20
N MET A 238 1.36 11.31 -13.09
CA MET A 238 1.58 12.71 -12.71
C MET A 238 3.03 13.00 -12.32
N ARG A 239 3.79 11.99 -11.88
CA ARG A 239 5.25 12.09 -11.67
C ARG A 239 6.07 11.92 -12.95
N GLY A 240 5.43 11.75 -14.10
CA GLY A 240 6.07 11.73 -15.42
C GLY A 240 6.49 10.35 -15.92
N PHE A 241 6.18 9.27 -15.20
CA PHE A 241 6.45 7.90 -15.64
C PHE A 241 5.24 7.30 -16.36
N LYS A 242 5.46 6.25 -17.15
CA LYS A 242 4.40 5.57 -17.90
C LYS A 242 4.51 4.05 -17.82
N LEU A 243 3.43 3.40 -18.25
CA LEU A 243 3.46 2.00 -18.61
C LEU A 243 3.88 1.85 -20.07
N LYS A 244 4.81 0.94 -20.32
CA LYS A 244 5.04 0.37 -21.64
C LYS A 244 4.04 -0.75 -21.89
N LYS A 245 3.83 -1.08 -23.16
CA LYS A 245 3.11 -2.31 -23.52
C LYS A 245 3.95 -3.51 -23.09
N VAL A 246 3.30 -4.61 -22.78
CA VAL A 246 3.98 -5.91 -22.65
C VAL A 246 4.83 -6.15 -23.91
N ASP A 247 6.02 -6.69 -23.72
CA ASP A 247 7.00 -6.96 -24.77
C ASP A 247 7.37 -8.43 -24.73
N ILE A 248 7.17 -9.15 -25.83
CA ILE A 248 7.43 -10.60 -25.93
C ILE A 248 8.87 -10.95 -25.51
N TYR A 249 9.82 -10.09 -25.81
CA TYR A 249 11.24 -10.35 -25.61
C TYR A 249 11.81 -9.75 -24.33
N LYS A 250 11.08 -8.83 -23.67
CA LYS A 250 11.56 -8.15 -22.47
C LYS A 250 10.71 -8.36 -21.23
N SER A 251 9.39 -8.51 -21.37
CA SER A 251 8.49 -8.64 -20.22
C SER A 251 8.83 -9.87 -19.40
N HIS A 252 8.76 -9.76 -18.08
CA HIS A 252 8.93 -10.89 -17.18
C HIS A 252 7.62 -11.68 -17.06
N ALA A 253 7.67 -12.93 -16.62
CA ALA A 253 6.47 -13.74 -16.40
C ALA A 253 5.50 -13.07 -15.40
N SER A 254 6.02 -12.63 -14.24
CA SER A 254 5.20 -12.17 -13.10
C SER A 254 5.60 -10.83 -12.46
N LYS A 255 6.63 -10.14 -12.96
CA LYS A 255 7.18 -8.94 -12.31
C LYS A 255 7.19 -7.75 -13.25
N PHE A 256 6.76 -6.60 -12.75
CA PHE A 256 7.04 -5.33 -13.42
C PHE A 256 8.54 -5.07 -13.40
N THR A 257 9.07 -4.63 -14.53
CA THR A 257 10.49 -4.28 -14.67
C THR A 257 10.64 -2.84 -15.11
N ILE A 258 11.81 -2.25 -14.86
CA ILE A 258 12.11 -0.89 -15.28
C ILE A 258 12.76 -0.96 -16.66
N ASP A 259 12.21 -0.25 -17.64
CA ASP A 259 12.77 -0.17 -18.98
C ASP A 259 12.78 1.28 -19.46
N GLY A 260 13.97 1.84 -19.70
CA GLY A 260 14.14 3.17 -20.31
C GLY A 260 13.45 4.33 -19.58
N GLY A 261 13.30 4.25 -18.26
CA GLY A 261 12.64 5.28 -17.44
C GLY A 261 11.15 5.06 -17.19
N ASP A 262 10.58 3.97 -17.70
CA ASP A 262 9.18 3.58 -17.53
C ASP A 262 9.06 2.17 -16.95
N LEU A 263 7.84 1.71 -16.73
CA LEU A 263 7.56 0.36 -16.28
C LEU A 263 7.06 -0.53 -17.40
N LEU A 264 7.63 -1.73 -17.47
CA LEU A 264 7.22 -2.80 -18.35
C LEU A 264 6.37 -3.83 -17.58
N PRO A 265 5.08 -4.00 -17.92
CA PRO A 265 4.21 -4.98 -17.28
C PRO A 265 4.64 -6.43 -17.58
N PRO A 266 4.34 -7.37 -16.67
CA PRO A 266 4.57 -8.79 -16.88
C PRO A 266 3.45 -9.47 -17.66
N PHE A 267 3.71 -10.66 -18.19
CA PHE A 267 2.71 -11.47 -18.89
C PHE A 267 1.51 -11.85 -18.02
N ILE A 268 1.70 -12.09 -16.72
CA ILE A 268 0.58 -12.41 -15.80
C ILE A 268 -0.46 -11.29 -15.66
N SER A 269 -0.15 -10.07 -16.11
CA SER A 269 -1.10 -8.95 -16.14
C SER A 269 -2.01 -8.95 -17.38
N VAL A 270 -1.76 -9.84 -18.35
CA VAL A 270 -2.60 -10.01 -19.54
C VAL A 270 -3.79 -10.90 -19.19
N ASP A 271 -5.01 -10.40 -19.37
CA ASP A 271 -6.21 -11.14 -18.99
C ASP A 271 -6.29 -12.50 -19.71
N GLY A 272 -6.56 -13.56 -18.95
CA GLY A 272 -6.58 -14.93 -19.44
C GLY A 272 -5.21 -15.60 -19.66
N LEU A 273 -4.09 -14.91 -19.42
CA LEU A 273 -2.74 -15.48 -19.53
C LEU A 273 -2.26 -16.01 -18.17
N GLY A 274 -2.25 -17.34 -18.01
CA GLY A 274 -1.84 -17.99 -16.76
C GLY A 274 -0.32 -18.08 -16.55
N GLU A 275 0.10 -18.26 -15.29
CA GLU A 275 1.53 -18.26 -14.89
C GLU A 275 2.40 -19.26 -15.67
N ASN A 276 1.91 -20.48 -15.94
CA ASN A 276 2.67 -21.46 -16.72
C ASN A 276 2.93 -21.00 -18.16
N VAL A 277 1.95 -20.34 -18.79
CA VAL A 277 2.12 -19.80 -20.15
C VAL A 277 3.08 -18.61 -20.11
N ALA A 278 2.99 -17.75 -19.10
CA ALA A 278 3.90 -16.63 -18.89
C ALA A 278 5.36 -17.09 -18.75
N LEU A 279 5.60 -18.15 -17.97
CA LEU A 279 6.91 -18.77 -17.82
C LEU A 279 7.38 -19.40 -19.14
N SER A 280 6.50 -20.14 -19.82
CA SER A 280 6.84 -20.78 -21.09
C SER A 280 7.23 -19.78 -22.17
N ILE A 281 6.57 -18.62 -22.27
CA ILE A 281 6.98 -17.52 -23.16
C ILE A 281 8.41 -17.06 -22.84
N CYS A 282 8.72 -16.87 -21.54
CA CYS A 282 10.04 -16.44 -21.11
C CYS A 282 11.12 -17.49 -21.35
N GLU A 283 10.81 -18.78 -21.26
CA GLU A 283 11.77 -19.86 -21.51
C GLU A 283 12.00 -20.09 -23.00
N GLU A 284 10.93 -20.07 -23.79
CA GLU A 284 10.99 -20.34 -25.22
C GLU A 284 11.74 -19.25 -25.97
N ARG A 285 11.52 -17.97 -25.64
CA ARG A 285 12.21 -16.85 -26.30
C ARG A 285 13.73 -16.89 -26.15
N GLU A 286 14.25 -17.50 -25.08
CA GLU A 286 15.70 -17.63 -24.86
C GLU A 286 16.31 -18.74 -25.73
N LYS A 287 15.49 -19.68 -26.23
CA LYS A 287 15.94 -20.73 -27.16
C LYS A 287 16.09 -20.20 -28.57
N SER A 288 15.14 -19.40 -29.02
CA SER A 288 15.16 -18.68 -30.29
C SER A 288 14.00 -17.68 -30.37
N ASP A 289 14.13 -16.69 -31.25
CA ASP A 289 13.04 -15.80 -31.61
C ASP A 289 11.80 -16.59 -32.09
N PHE A 290 10.62 -15.98 -31.92
CA PHE A 290 9.37 -16.52 -32.45
C PHE A 290 9.23 -16.13 -33.92
N MET A 291 8.99 -17.12 -34.78
CA MET A 291 8.93 -16.90 -36.23
C MET A 291 7.57 -16.35 -36.70
N SER A 292 6.51 -16.72 -35.99
CA SER A 292 5.13 -16.32 -36.29
C SER A 292 4.25 -16.40 -35.04
N LYS A 293 3.02 -15.90 -35.15
CA LYS A 293 1.99 -16.07 -34.11
C LYS A 293 1.68 -17.56 -33.87
N ASP A 294 1.68 -18.37 -34.92
CA ASP A 294 1.52 -19.82 -34.82
C ASP A 294 2.67 -20.51 -34.11
N ASP A 295 3.92 -20.09 -34.37
CA ASP A 295 5.11 -20.59 -33.67
C ASP A 295 5.04 -20.27 -32.17
N LEU A 296 4.74 -19.01 -31.82
CA LEU A 296 4.53 -18.57 -30.44
C LEU A 296 3.48 -19.43 -29.74
N ARG A 297 2.33 -19.65 -30.38
CA ARG A 297 1.24 -20.48 -29.85
C ARG A 297 1.65 -21.93 -29.64
N LYS A 298 2.33 -22.56 -30.59
CA LYS A 298 2.76 -23.96 -30.50
C LYS A 298 3.80 -24.17 -29.40
N ARG A 299 4.76 -23.26 -29.28
CA ARG A 299 5.86 -23.38 -28.32
C ARG A 299 5.45 -23.07 -26.89
N THR A 300 4.52 -22.12 -26.70
CA THR A 300 4.20 -21.59 -25.36
C THR A 300 2.86 -22.04 -24.79
N GLY A 301 1.98 -22.58 -25.65
CA GLY A 301 0.62 -22.93 -25.27
C GLY A 301 -0.31 -21.72 -25.07
N VAL A 302 0.08 -20.52 -25.50
CA VAL A 302 -0.82 -19.36 -25.47
C VAL A 302 -2.09 -19.63 -26.28
N ASN A 303 -3.25 -19.39 -25.66
CA ASN A 303 -4.52 -19.65 -26.33
C ASN A 303 -4.86 -18.54 -27.34
N LYS A 304 -5.80 -18.81 -28.24
CA LYS A 304 -6.18 -17.87 -29.30
C LYS A 304 -6.70 -16.53 -28.75
N THR A 305 -7.51 -16.55 -27.69
CA THR A 305 -8.08 -15.33 -27.10
C THR A 305 -6.99 -14.40 -26.57
N VAL A 306 -5.99 -14.94 -25.87
CA VAL A 306 -4.84 -14.18 -25.36
C VAL A 306 -3.95 -13.69 -26.50
N LEU A 307 -3.74 -14.52 -27.53
CA LEU A 307 -2.97 -14.15 -28.72
C LEU A 307 -3.62 -12.97 -29.47
N ASP A 308 -4.94 -13.04 -29.70
CA ASP A 308 -5.72 -11.99 -30.33
C ASP A 308 -5.69 -10.69 -29.50
N LEU A 309 -5.72 -10.81 -28.16
CA LEU A 309 -5.58 -9.67 -27.25
C LEU A 309 -4.20 -9.00 -27.39
N LEU A 310 -3.10 -9.77 -27.30
CA LEU A 310 -1.74 -9.25 -27.48
C LEU A 310 -1.57 -8.58 -28.86
N ASP A 311 -2.15 -9.15 -29.90
CA ASP A 311 -2.13 -8.58 -31.25
C ASP A 311 -2.91 -7.25 -31.32
N SER A 312 -4.11 -7.20 -30.75
CA SER A 312 -4.94 -5.98 -30.70
C SER A 312 -4.28 -4.84 -29.93
N MET A 313 -3.43 -5.17 -28.95
CA MET A 313 -2.60 -4.22 -28.22
C MET A 313 -1.40 -3.73 -29.05
N GLY A 314 -1.12 -4.37 -30.19
CA GLY A 314 0.05 -4.13 -31.03
C GLY A 314 1.35 -4.61 -30.37
N VAL A 315 1.28 -5.69 -29.59
CA VAL A 315 2.45 -6.35 -28.97
C VAL A 315 3.11 -7.33 -29.94
N LEU A 316 2.32 -7.97 -30.80
CA LEU A 316 2.81 -8.98 -31.74
C LEU A 316 3.18 -8.33 -33.08
N ASN A 317 4.47 -8.07 -33.28
CA ASN A 317 5.01 -7.72 -34.60
C ASN A 317 5.43 -9.00 -35.37
N LEU A 318 4.53 -9.98 -35.42
CA LEU A 318 4.76 -11.29 -36.03
C LEU A 318 3.74 -11.55 -37.15
N THR A 319 4.15 -12.27 -38.19
CA THR A 319 3.22 -12.78 -39.22
C THR A 319 2.33 -13.89 -38.64
N GLU A 320 1.19 -14.16 -39.27
CA GLU A 320 0.27 -15.22 -38.81
C GLU A 320 0.93 -16.61 -38.81
N THR A 321 1.65 -16.93 -39.87
CA THR A 321 2.26 -18.26 -40.09
C THR A 321 3.72 -18.13 -40.49
N ASP A 322 4.47 -19.22 -40.32
CA ASP A 322 5.82 -19.38 -40.82
C ASP A 322 5.77 -19.48 -42.36
N GLN A 323 5.59 -18.37 -43.05
CA GLN A 323 5.83 -18.36 -44.49
C GLN A 323 7.34 -18.44 -44.70
N LEU A 324 7.82 -19.66 -44.97
CA LEU A 324 9.06 -19.83 -45.70
C LEU A 324 8.89 -19.16 -47.06
N ASP A 325 9.38 -17.93 -47.20
CA ASP A 325 9.56 -17.30 -48.50
C ASP A 325 10.77 -17.98 -49.18
N LEU A 326 10.59 -19.25 -49.53
CA LEU A 326 11.54 -20.11 -50.24
C LEU A 326 11.55 -19.82 -51.75
N PHE A 327 10.78 -18.82 -52.20
CA PHE A 327 10.65 -18.43 -53.60
C PHE A 327 10.65 -16.91 -53.79
N ASN A 328 11.69 -16.25 -53.29
CA ASN A 328 12.19 -15.02 -53.89
C ASN A 328 13.68 -15.20 -54.24
N ILE A 329 13.87 -15.95 -55.34
CA ILE A 329 15.03 -16.15 -56.24
C ILE A 329 16.43 -16.03 -55.64
#